data_AF-A0A9E2VT72-F1
#
_entry.id   AF-A0A9E2VT72-F1
#
_cell.length_a   1.000
_cell.length_b   1.000
_cell.length_c   1.000
_cell.angle_alpha   90.00
_cell.angle_beta   90.00
_cell.angle_gamma   90.00
#
_symmetry.space_group_name_H-M   'P 1'
#
loop_
_entity.id
_entity.type
_entity.pdbx_description
1 polymer ?
#
loop_
_entity_poly.entity_id
_entity_poly.type
_entity_poly.pdbx_seq_one_letter_code
_entity_poly.pdbx_strand_id
1 'polypeptide(L)'
;MASEFSGLSIEPRGNEYVLKVSSRDGATSEMVLSEENAIFLGRLAPTVARQIVASKALAEGDISASVAAAAKDFELNSDIHDQLVLLRIRDEFDAEFDFSFLPSGAKYLGERLIAWSEKLEAAPVRTKQ
;
A
#
# COMPACT_ATOMS: atom_id res chain seq x y z
N MET A 1 -2.95 -29.50 12.38
CA MET A 1 -1.98 -29.02 13.38
C MET A 1 -2.49 -27.68 13.87
N ALA A 2 -2.79 -27.55 15.16
CA ALA A 2 -3.27 -26.28 15.72
C ALA A 2 -2.11 -25.27 15.72
N SER A 3 -2.35 -24.05 15.23
CA SER A 3 -1.37 -22.97 15.27
C SER A 3 -0.94 -22.70 16.72
N GLU A 4 0.33 -22.98 17.04
CA GLU A 4 0.94 -22.74 18.37
C GLU A 4 1.09 -21.25 18.72
N PHE A 5 0.87 -20.38 17.73
CA PHE A 5 1.05 -18.94 17.87
C PHE A 5 -0.28 -18.22 18.13
N SER A 6 -0.23 -17.24 19.03
CA SER A 6 -1.34 -16.38 19.42
C SER A 6 -1.33 -15.03 18.69
N GLY A 7 -0.17 -14.60 18.19
CA GLY A 7 -0.04 -13.34 17.45
C GLY A 7 1.31 -13.18 16.74
N LEU A 8 1.28 -12.41 15.65
CA LEU A 8 2.45 -11.97 14.90
C LEU A 8 2.34 -10.45 14.70
N SER A 9 3.35 -9.69 15.11
CA SER A 9 3.40 -8.24 14.91
C SER A 9 4.78 -7.79 14.42
N ILE A 10 4.82 -6.68 13.68
CA ILE A 10 6.06 -6.00 13.30
C ILE A 10 6.04 -4.63 13.95
N GLU A 11 7.10 -4.30 14.69
CA GLU A 11 7.22 -3.02 15.38
C GLU A 11 8.51 -2.30 14.94
N PRO A 12 8.47 -0.97 14.73
CA PRO A 12 9.67 -0.18 14.49
C PRO A 12 10.49 -0.05 15.79
N ARG A 13 11.81 -0.21 15.70
CA ARG A 13 12.76 0.00 16.81
C ARG A 13 13.99 0.77 16.29
N GLY A 14 13.93 2.10 16.37
CA GLY A 14 14.97 2.96 15.81
C GLY A 14 15.01 2.86 14.27
N ASN A 15 16.14 2.44 13.71
CA ASN A 15 16.32 2.24 12.27
C ASN A 15 16.04 0.79 11.80
N GLU A 16 15.61 -0.08 12.71
CA GLU A 16 15.34 -1.48 12.45
C GLU A 16 13.87 -1.82 12.72
N TYR A 17 13.45 -3.00 12.26
CA TYR A 17 12.13 -3.56 12.55
C TYR A 17 12.29 -4.83 13.36
N VAL A 18 11.33 -5.10 14.25
CA VAL A 18 11.31 -6.31 15.05
C VAL A 18 10.02 -7.07 14.76
N LEU A 19 10.16 -8.28 14.22
CA LEU A 19 9.07 -9.24 14.14
C LEU A 19 8.94 -9.91 15.51
N LYS A 20 7.77 -9.77 16.14
CA LYS A 20 7.44 -10.44 17.38
C LYS A 20 6.43 -11.55 17.12
N VAL A 21 6.77 -12.74 17.58
CA VAL A 21 5.87 -13.90 17.57
C VAL A 21 5.51 -14.22 19.01
N SER A 22 4.22 -14.17 19.32
CA SER A 22 3.71 -14.55 20.64
C SER A 22 3.15 -15.97 20.60
N SER A 23 3.59 -16.81 21.53
CA SER A 23 2.97 -18.10 21.83
C SER A 23 1.70 -17.91 22.66
N ARG A 24 0.82 -18.91 22.71
CA ARG A 24 -0.32 -18.94 23.65
C ARG A 24 0.12 -18.95 25.11
N ASP A 25 1.33 -19.43 25.40
CA ASP A 25 1.86 -19.51 26.75
C ASP A 25 2.46 -18.17 27.23
N GLY A 26 2.28 -17.10 26.45
CA GLY A 26 2.79 -15.76 26.74
C GLY A 26 4.28 -15.55 26.41
N ALA A 27 4.99 -16.60 26.01
CA ALA A 27 6.36 -16.48 25.51
C ALA A 27 6.38 -15.66 24.21
N THR A 28 7.27 -14.67 24.13
CA THR A 28 7.45 -13.84 22.94
C THR A 28 8.86 -14.04 22.40
N SER A 29 8.96 -14.34 21.11
CA SER A 29 10.22 -14.41 20.37
C SER A 29 10.36 -13.20 19.47
N GLU A 30 11.54 -12.58 19.48
CA GLU A 30 11.86 -11.41 18.66
C GLU A 30 12.86 -11.79 17.56
N MET A 31 12.63 -11.29 16.34
CA MET A 31 13.59 -11.35 15.24
C MET A 31 13.80 -9.95 14.68
N VAL A 32 15.05 -9.50 14.68
CA VAL A 32 15.43 -8.21 14.08
C VAL A 32 15.45 -8.35 12.57
N LEU A 33 14.85 -7.39 11.89
CA LEU A 33 14.75 -7.30 10.45
C LEU A 33 15.37 -5.99 9.97
N SER A 34 16.17 -6.07 8.91
CA SER A 34 16.47 -4.90 8.09
C SER A 34 15.19 -4.34 7.48
N GLU A 35 15.23 -3.08 7.09
CA GLU A 35 14.11 -2.43 6.40
C GLU A 35 13.67 -3.19 5.14
N GLU A 36 14.62 -3.64 4.31
CA GLU A 36 14.33 -4.41 3.11
C GLU A 36 13.57 -5.71 3.44
N ASN A 37 13.99 -6.42 4.50
CA ASN A 37 13.35 -7.65 4.93
C ASN A 37 11.96 -7.40 5.54
N ALA A 38 11.78 -6.31 6.28
CA ALA A 38 10.49 -5.93 6.86
C ALA A 38 9.48 -5.52 5.78
N ILE A 39 9.92 -4.75 4.78
CA ILE A 39 9.10 -4.41 3.61
C ILE A 39 8.76 -5.67 2.82
N PHE A 40 9.74 -6.55 2.57
CA PHE A 40 9.52 -7.81 1.86
C PHE A 40 8.47 -8.68 2.57
N LEU A 41 8.59 -8.85 3.90
CA LEU A 41 7.59 -9.57 4.69
C LEU A 41 6.23 -8.86 4.70
N GLY A 42 6.22 -7.54 4.75
CA GLY A 42 5.02 -6.73 4.58
C GLY A 42 4.34 -6.94 3.23
N ARG A 43 5.08 -7.24 2.15
CA ARG A 43 4.48 -7.53 0.82
C ARG A 43 3.70 -8.85 0.80
N LEU A 44 4.01 -9.80 1.68
CA LEU A 44 3.22 -11.02 1.86
C LEU A 44 1.88 -10.75 2.57
N ALA A 45 1.69 -9.55 3.13
CA ALA A 45 0.46 -9.09 3.78
C ALA A 45 0.25 -7.58 3.53
N PRO A 46 -0.43 -7.17 2.44
CA PRO A 46 -0.49 -5.78 1.96
C PRO A 46 -0.92 -4.71 2.99
N THR A 47 -1.66 -5.11 4.03
CA THR A 47 -2.03 -4.24 5.16
C THR A 47 -0.83 -3.89 6.04
N VAL A 48 0.08 -4.85 6.27
CA VAL A 48 1.30 -4.70 7.08
C VAL A 48 2.33 -3.85 6.37
N ALA A 49 2.55 -4.04 5.06
CA ALA A 49 3.39 -3.14 4.27
C ALA A 49 2.93 -1.68 4.37
N ARG A 50 1.62 -1.43 4.26
CA ARG A 50 1.05 -0.08 4.42
C ARG A 50 1.25 0.48 5.82
N GLN A 51 1.10 -0.33 6.87
CA GLN A 51 1.37 0.10 8.25
C GLN A 51 2.85 0.45 8.47
N ILE A 52 3.78 -0.32 7.91
CA ILE A 52 5.23 -0.09 7.99
C ILE A 52 5.63 1.21 7.30
N VAL A 53 5.07 1.49 6.11
CA VAL A 53 5.38 2.73 5.40
C VAL A 53 4.65 3.93 6.02
N ALA A 54 3.42 3.75 6.50
CA ALA A 54 2.67 4.79 7.21
C ALA A 54 3.31 5.16 8.56
N SER A 55 3.91 4.21 9.29
CA SER A 55 4.57 4.48 10.56
C SER A 55 5.77 5.42 10.44
N LYS A 56 6.37 5.54 9.24
CA LYS A 56 7.43 6.52 8.97
C LYS A 56 6.88 7.92 8.70
N ALA A 57 5.71 8.02 8.08
CA ALA A 57 5.18 9.31 7.64
C ALA A 57 4.41 10.07 8.73
N LEU A 58 3.99 9.37 9.80
CA LEU A 58 3.46 9.99 11.03
C LEU A 58 4.53 10.71 11.88
N ALA A 59 5.83 10.55 11.57
CA ALA A 59 6.90 11.20 12.32
C ALA A 59 7.05 12.69 11.97
N GLU A 60 6.44 13.18 10.88
CA GLU A 60 6.52 14.58 10.44
C GLU A 60 5.12 15.20 10.26
N GLY A 61 4.46 15.47 11.38
CA GLY A 61 3.26 16.32 11.44
C GLY A 61 1.97 15.68 10.90
N ASP A 62 0.85 16.40 11.06
CA ASP A 62 -0.56 16.05 10.79
C ASP A 62 -0.91 15.64 9.34
N ILE A 63 0.03 15.05 8.60
CA ILE A 63 -0.17 14.57 7.25
C ILE A 63 -0.70 13.14 7.36
N SER A 64 -1.98 12.96 6.98
CA SER A 64 -2.53 11.66 6.62
C SER A 64 -1.73 11.12 5.45
N ALA A 65 -0.62 10.45 5.77
CA ALA A 65 0.26 9.86 4.78
C ALA A 65 -0.40 8.61 4.20
N SER A 66 -1.14 8.80 3.12
CA SER A 66 -1.48 7.69 2.25
C SER A 66 -0.18 7.21 1.60
N VAL A 67 0.22 5.99 1.93
CA VAL A 67 1.29 5.29 1.21
C VAL A 67 0.77 5.02 -0.21
N ALA A 68 1.23 5.82 -1.16
CA ALA A 68 0.93 5.62 -2.57
C ALA A 68 2.03 4.75 -3.18
N ALA A 69 1.70 3.51 -3.54
CA ALA A 69 2.57 2.67 -4.35
C ALA A 69 2.40 3.05 -5.82
N ALA A 70 3.49 3.03 -6.60
CA ALA A 70 3.41 3.25 -8.03
C ALA A 70 2.59 2.12 -8.69
N ALA A 71 1.60 2.50 -9.51
CA ALA A 71 0.87 1.53 -10.32
C ALA A 71 1.81 0.99 -11.42
N LYS A 72 1.94 -0.34 -11.47
CA LYS A 72 2.66 -1.08 -12.52
C LYS A 72 1.75 -1.38 -13.69
N ASP A 73 0.51 -1.79 -13.40
CA ASP A 73 -0.46 -2.23 -14.39
C ASP A 73 -1.89 -1.87 -13.95
N PHE A 74 -2.79 -1.74 -14.91
CA PHE A 74 -4.21 -1.51 -14.64
C PHE A 74 -5.10 -2.22 -15.68
N GLU A 75 -6.23 -2.74 -15.22
CA GLU A 75 -7.24 -3.37 -16.06
C GLU A 75 -8.57 -2.63 -15.87
N LEU A 76 -9.24 -2.33 -16.98
CA LEU A 76 -10.57 -1.72 -17.00
C LEU A 76 -11.55 -2.69 -17.66
N ASN A 77 -12.70 -2.87 -17.03
CA ASN A 77 -13.79 -3.69 -17.55
C ASN A 77 -15.15 -3.07 -17.19
N SER A 78 -16.22 -3.57 -17.80
CA SER A 78 -17.60 -3.34 -17.35
C SER A 78 -18.20 -4.63 -16.78
N ASP A 79 -19.21 -4.50 -15.93
CA ASP A 79 -20.02 -5.66 -15.56
C ASP A 79 -20.94 -6.09 -16.72
N ILE A 80 -21.55 -7.27 -16.60
CA ILE A 80 -22.39 -7.85 -17.67
C ILE A 80 -23.63 -7.00 -18.03
N HIS A 81 -23.99 -6.05 -17.16
CA HIS A 81 -25.12 -5.15 -17.35
C HIS A 81 -24.69 -3.71 -17.71
N ASP A 82 -23.40 -3.44 -17.86
CA ASP A 82 -22.80 -2.13 -18.12
C ASP A 82 -23.23 -1.03 -17.13
N GLN A 83 -23.58 -1.42 -15.90
CA GLN A 83 -23.97 -0.52 -14.82
C GLN A 83 -22.77 -0.14 -13.95
N LEU A 84 -21.69 -0.90 -14.02
CA LEU A 84 -20.46 -0.68 -13.27
C LEU A 84 -19.25 -0.70 -14.19
N VAL A 85 -18.32 0.20 -13.90
CA VAL A 85 -16.95 0.17 -14.39
C VAL A 85 -16.09 -0.45 -13.31
N LEU A 86 -15.38 -1.52 -13.67
CA LEU A 86 -14.45 -2.23 -12.83
C LEU A 86 -13.04 -1.76 -13.16
N LEU A 87 -12.29 -1.36 -12.13
CA LEU A 87 -10.90 -0.95 -12.22
C LEU A 87 -10.07 -1.83 -11.30
N ARG A 88 -9.11 -2.56 -11.86
CA ARG A 88 -8.06 -3.23 -11.12
C ARG A 88 -6.76 -2.47 -11.30
N ILE A 89 -6.06 -2.21 -10.21
CA ILE A 89 -4.71 -1.63 -10.21
C ILE A 89 -3.78 -2.67 -9.59
N ARG A 90 -2.63 -2.91 -10.25
CA ARG A 90 -1.52 -3.67 -9.67
C ARG A 90 -0.36 -2.73 -9.42
N ASP A 91 0.25 -2.81 -8.25
CA ASP A 91 1.48 -2.07 -7.96
C ASP A 91 2.74 -2.82 -8.41
N GLU A 92 3.91 -2.21 -8.23
CA GLU A 92 5.21 -2.82 -8.55
C GLU A 92 5.50 -4.13 -7.80
N PHE A 93 4.74 -4.44 -6.75
CA PHE A 93 4.85 -5.65 -5.94
C PHE A 93 3.73 -6.66 -6.23
N ASP A 94 3.00 -6.47 -7.33
CA ASP A 94 1.85 -7.28 -7.73
C ASP A 94 0.70 -7.30 -6.70
N ALA A 95 0.62 -6.30 -5.82
CA ALA A 95 -0.54 -6.13 -4.95
C ALA A 95 -1.73 -5.61 -5.78
N GLU A 96 -2.87 -6.29 -5.67
CA GLU A 96 -4.07 -5.97 -6.44
C GLU A 96 -5.04 -5.09 -5.64
N PHE A 97 -5.57 -4.06 -6.30
CA PHE A 97 -6.58 -3.15 -5.78
C PHE A 97 -7.76 -3.12 -6.74
N ASP A 98 -8.91 -3.64 -6.30
CA ASP A 98 -10.12 -3.72 -7.09
C ASP A 98 -11.13 -2.65 -6.66
N PHE A 99 -11.64 -1.90 -7.63
CA PHE A 99 -12.64 -0.87 -7.46
C PHE A 99 -13.81 -1.07 -8.42
N SER A 100 -15.01 -0.71 -7.98
CA SER A 100 -16.21 -0.68 -8.81
C SER A 100 -16.89 0.68 -8.68
N PHE A 101 -17.16 1.33 -9.82
CA PHE A 101 -17.79 2.63 -9.88
C PHE A 101 -18.99 2.61 -10.80
N LEU A 102 -19.98 3.47 -10.53
CA LEU A 102 -20.96 3.82 -11.55
C LEU A 102 -20.27 4.59 -12.70
N PRO A 103 -20.82 4.55 -13.94
CA PRO A 103 -20.26 5.28 -15.08
C PRO A 103 -20.01 6.77 -14.83
N SER A 104 -20.86 7.41 -14.02
CA SER A 104 -20.68 8.82 -13.62
C SER A 104 -19.43 9.04 -12.76
N GLY A 105 -19.14 8.12 -11.83
CA GLY A 105 -17.93 8.14 -11.01
C GLY A 105 -16.67 7.86 -11.83
N ALA A 106 -16.75 6.90 -12.76
CA ALA A 106 -15.65 6.58 -13.67
C ALA A 106 -15.30 7.76 -14.59
N LYS A 107 -16.31 8.44 -15.14
CA LYS A 107 -16.14 9.66 -15.94
C LYS A 107 -15.44 10.76 -15.14
N TYR A 108 -15.92 11.05 -13.93
CA TYR A 108 -15.32 12.05 -13.06
C TYR A 108 -13.85 11.72 -12.72
N LEU A 109 -13.54 10.45 -12.43
CA LEU A 109 -12.18 9.99 -12.19
C LEU A 109 -11.28 10.22 -13.42
N GLY A 110 -11.74 9.84 -14.61
CA GLY A 110 -11.00 10.04 -15.86
C GLY A 110 -10.67 11.51 -16.13
N GLU A 111 -11.64 12.41 -15.97
CA GLU A 111 -11.44 13.86 -16.14
C GLU A 111 -10.38 14.41 -15.16
N ARG A 112 -10.38 13.95 -13.90
CA ARG A 112 -9.39 14.35 -12.90
C ARG A 112 -7.99 13.84 -13.23
N LEU A 113 -7.87 12.60 -13.72
CA LEU A 113 -6.58 12.01 -14.09
C LEU A 113 -5.95 12.77 -15.27
N ILE A 114 -6.74 13.11 -16.29
CA ILE A 114 -6.28 13.92 -17.43
C ILE A 114 -5.76 15.28 -16.93
N ALA A 115 -6.58 16.01 -16.18
CA ALA A 115 -6.20 17.33 -15.67
C ALA A 115 -4.94 17.27 -14.77
N TRP A 116 -4.78 16.19 -14.00
CA TRP A 116 -3.58 15.99 -13.20
C TRP A 116 -2.34 15.69 -14.05
N SER A 117 -2.47 14.88 -15.11
CA SER A 117 -1.39 14.59 -16.05
C SER A 117 -0.90 15.87 -16.74
N GLU A 118 -1.83 16.69 -17.25
CA GLU A 118 -1.51 17.97 -17.88
C GLU A 118 -0.75 18.91 -16.93
N LYS A 119 -1.16 18.94 -15.65
CA LYS A 119 -0.45 19.71 -14.62
C LYS A 119 0.98 19.20 -14.39
N LEU A 120 1.19 17.89 -14.41
CA LEU A 120 2.52 17.29 -14.26
C LEU A 120 3.41 17.58 -15.46
N GLU A 121 2.89 17.52 -16.68
CA GLU A 121 3.62 17.85 -17.91
C GLU A 121 4.03 19.34 -17.95
N ALA A 122 3.15 20.22 -17.47
CA ALA A 122 3.42 21.66 -17.40
C ALA A 122 4.34 22.05 -16.22
N ALA A 123 4.66 21.13 -15.31
CA ALA A 123 5.50 21.43 -14.16
C ALA A 123 6.96 21.63 -14.61
N PRO A 124 7.67 22.65 -14.10
CA PRO A 124 9.06 22.87 -14.45
C PRO A 124 9.89 21.66 -14.01
N VAL A 125 10.62 21.06 -14.96
CA VAL A 125 11.56 19.98 -14.66
C VAL A 125 12.58 20.53 -13.66
N ARG A 126 12.56 20.00 -12.43
CA ARG A 126 13.59 20.32 -11.43
C ARG A 126 14.91 19.73 -11.92
N THR A 127 15.70 20.54 -12.62
CA THR A 127 17.11 20.25 -12.87
C THR A 127 17.80 20.25 -11.52
N LYS A 128 18.20 19.08 -11.03
CA LYS A 128 19.07 18.98 -9.85
C LYS A 128 20.37 19.72 -10.20
N GLN A 129 20.64 20.83 -9.50
CA GLN A 129 21.99 21.40 -9.40
C GLN A 129 22.80 20.59 -8.39
#